data_AF-A0A9D7UDJ8-F1
#
_entry.id   AF-A0A9D7UDJ8-F1
#
_cell.length_a   1.000
_cell.length_b   1.000
_cell.length_c   1.000
_cell.angle_alpha   90.00
_cell.angle_beta   90.00
_cell.angle_gamma   90.00
#
_symmetry.space_group_name_H-M   'P 1'
#
loop_
_entity.id
_entity.type
_entity.pdbx_description
1 polymer ?
#
loop_
_entity_poly.entity_id
_entity_poly.type
_entity_poly.pdbx_seq_one_letter_code
_entity_poly.pdbx_strand_id
1 'polypeptide(L)'
;MTKPIESFFAAPLASFRIKMDRRNGQTTTSKWCDYRLKSGQFQCSELVDSTRDGVRSVQFQRSYPRDSVVQLLSAMNKESNSFPSVRSLAFTEEDKLQYRNMLDTIFRYDGYFDTLDMYRPPPSTDIQITSTIKSFSDVVNELPTLSDEQLGRAIVAFRHWPSDLDVRYMVEFTNTAGDVVHVELDRSMEVHLPLLMPWKVSYRTQAWHWYGKDMGRFYIGSQPPANVPQILLQMMDPKWMLLAVAASLDADRYGRIHRWYQRPWKK
;
A
#
# COMPACT_ATOMS: atom_id res chain seq x y z
N MET A 1 6.61 -27.18 -12.71
CA MET A 1 7.48 -26.33 -13.55
C MET A 1 6.74 -25.02 -13.82
N THR A 2 7.13 -23.96 -13.12
CA THR A 2 6.56 -22.62 -13.25
C THR A 2 6.99 -21.98 -14.56
N LYS A 3 6.13 -22.00 -15.58
CA LYS A 3 6.13 -20.95 -16.63
C LYS A 3 4.71 -20.45 -16.91
N PRO A 4 4.22 -19.44 -16.16
CA PRO A 4 2.94 -18.81 -16.47
C PRO A 4 3.06 -17.38 -17.03
N ILE A 5 3.95 -16.50 -16.56
CA ILE A 5 3.99 -15.11 -17.07
C ILE A 5 4.89 -14.90 -18.28
N GLU A 6 5.92 -15.73 -18.47
CA GLU A 6 6.90 -15.47 -19.54
C GLU A 6 6.24 -15.50 -20.92
N SER A 7 5.18 -16.29 -21.07
CA SER A 7 4.31 -16.28 -22.25
C SER A 7 3.55 -14.95 -22.43
N PHE A 8 3.16 -14.28 -21.35
CA PHE A 8 2.57 -12.94 -21.44
C PHE A 8 3.54 -11.95 -22.08
N PHE A 9 4.84 -12.05 -21.75
CA PHE A 9 5.88 -11.18 -22.30
C PHE A 9 6.31 -11.54 -23.73
N ALA A 10 5.81 -12.65 -24.30
CA ALA A 10 6.09 -13.00 -25.70
C ALA A 10 5.39 -12.08 -26.71
N ALA A 11 4.38 -11.33 -26.26
CA ALA A 11 3.65 -10.36 -27.06
C ALA A 11 3.74 -8.94 -26.45
N PRO A 12 3.77 -7.88 -27.27
CA PRO A 12 3.77 -6.50 -26.78
C PRO A 12 2.55 -6.17 -25.91
N LEU A 13 2.73 -5.27 -24.94
CA LEU A 13 1.62 -4.69 -24.18
C LEU A 13 0.72 -3.84 -25.10
N ALA A 14 -0.58 -4.13 -25.14
CA ALA A 14 -1.56 -3.46 -25.98
C ALA A 14 -2.35 -2.37 -25.23
N SER A 15 -2.71 -2.66 -23.98
CA SER A 15 -3.43 -1.74 -23.10
C SER A 15 -3.20 -2.10 -21.65
N PHE A 16 -3.55 -1.16 -20.76
CA PHE A 16 -3.78 -1.49 -19.36
C PHE A 16 -5.00 -0.74 -18.84
N ARG A 17 -5.61 -1.26 -17.79
CA ARG A 17 -6.75 -0.65 -17.11
C ARG A 17 -6.37 -0.46 -15.66
N ILE A 18 -6.66 0.73 -15.14
CA ILE A 18 -6.60 0.98 -13.70
C ILE A 18 -8.02 1.00 -13.18
N LYS A 19 -8.30 0.20 -12.15
CA LYS A 19 -9.63 -0.06 -11.62
C LYS A 19 -9.64 0.04 -10.09
N MET A 20 -10.71 0.61 -9.56
CA MET A 20 -11.05 0.61 -8.15
C MET A 20 -12.44 0.04 -7.97
N ASP A 21 -12.56 -0.99 -7.16
CA ASP A 21 -13.83 -1.54 -6.73
C ASP A 21 -14.09 -1.13 -5.29
N ARG A 22 -15.29 -0.66 -5.02
CA ARG A 22 -15.78 -0.40 -3.67
C ARG A 22 -16.98 -1.30 -3.41
N ARG A 23 -16.88 -2.13 -2.36
CA ARG A 23 -17.93 -3.02 -1.92
C ARG A 23 -18.56 -2.48 -0.63
N ASN A 24 -19.89 -2.40 -0.64
CA ASN A 24 -20.72 -2.08 0.51
C ASN A 24 -21.78 -3.18 0.67
N GLY A 25 -21.53 -4.11 1.59
CA GLY A 25 -22.33 -5.33 1.74
C GLY A 25 -22.34 -6.19 0.47
N GLN A 26 -23.50 -6.31 -0.17
CA GLN A 26 -23.66 -7.07 -1.43
C GLN A 26 -23.49 -6.21 -2.70
N THR A 27 -23.40 -4.89 -2.58
CA THR A 27 -23.24 -4.01 -3.75
C THR A 27 -21.76 -3.77 -4.05
N THR A 28 -21.36 -3.82 -5.32
CA THR A 28 -20.02 -3.45 -5.77
C THR A 28 -20.14 -2.36 -6.84
N THR A 29 -19.54 -1.21 -6.56
CA THR A 29 -19.36 -0.12 -7.52
C THR A 29 -17.92 -0.13 -8.01
N SER A 30 -17.72 -0.06 -9.31
CA SER A 30 -16.39 -0.05 -9.94
C SER A 30 -16.13 1.28 -10.62
N LYS A 31 -14.94 1.84 -10.45
CA LYS A 31 -14.41 2.96 -11.23
C LYS A 31 -13.19 2.50 -12.01
N TRP A 32 -13.05 2.88 -13.28
CA TRP A 32 -11.89 2.50 -14.07
C TRP A 32 -11.56 3.46 -15.20
N CYS A 33 -10.32 3.38 -15.67
CA CYS A 33 -9.77 4.18 -16.76
C CYS A 33 -8.94 3.26 -17.65
N ASP A 34 -9.32 3.20 -18.93
CA ASP A 34 -8.75 2.32 -19.93
C ASP A 34 -7.64 3.06 -20.69
N TYR A 35 -6.40 2.67 -20.44
CA TYR A 35 -5.23 3.23 -21.09
C TYR A 35 -4.91 2.43 -22.36
N ARG A 36 -5.08 3.07 -23.52
CA ARG A 36 -4.82 2.47 -24.83
C ARG A 36 -3.61 3.12 -25.49
N LEU A 37 -2.86 2.34 -26.24
CA LEU A 37 -1.68 2.84 -26.96
C LEU A 37 -2.10 3.79 -28.09
N LYS A 38 -1.68 5.05 -28.01
CA LYS A 38 -1.84 6.09 -29.02
C LYS A 38 -0.55 6.90 -29.12
N SER A 39 0.00 7.02 -30.32
CA SER A 39 1.22 7.81 -30.58
C SER A 39 2.39 7.47 -29.65
N GLY A 40 2.62 6.17 -29.39
CA GLY A 40 3.71 5.70 -28.52
C GLY A 40 3.48 5.88 -27.01
N GLN A 41 2.31 6.36 -26.60
CA GLN A 41 1.94 6.52 -25.19
C GLN A 41 0.66 5.78 -24.87
N PHE A 42 0.54 5.31 -23.65
CA PHE A 42 -0.72 4.82 -23.12
C PHE A 42 -1.56 6.02 -22.65
N GLN A 43 -2.74 6.19 -23.21
CA GLN A 43 -3.59 7.35 -22.96
C GLN A 43 -4.98 6.90 -22.49
N CYS A 44 -5.48 7.58 -21.46
CA CYS A 44 -6.87 7.51 -21.03
C CYS A 44 -7.45 8.93 -21.04
N SER A 45 -8.68 9.06 -21.55
CA SER A 45 -9.39 10.34 -21.72
C SER A 45 -10.67 10.44 -20.91
N GLU A 46 -11.13 9.33 -20.32
CA GLU A 46 -12.33 9.29 -19.50
C GLU A 46 -12.16 8.32 -18.33
N LEU A 47 -12.62 8.74 -17.16
CA LEU A 47 -12.81 7.87 -16.01
C LEU A 47 -14.26 7.40 -16.01
N VAL A 48 -14.47 6.10 -16.04
CA VAL A 48 -15.78 5.46 -16.02
C VAL A 48 -16.12 5.04 -14.59
N ASP A 49 -17.38 5.22 -14.19
CA ASP A 49 -17.93 4.85 -12.89
C ASP A 49 -19.21 4.02 -13.07
N SER A 50 -19.25 2.84 -12.47
CA SER A 50 -20.44 2.00 -12.36
C SER A 50 -21.09 2.26 -11.01
N THR A 51 -22.13 3.09 -11.06
CA THR A 51 -22.97 3.42 -9.91
C THR A 51 -24.22 2.55 -9.89
N ARG A 52 -24.98 2.59 -8.79
CA ARG A 52 -26.29 1.93 -8.71
C ARG A 52 -27.25 2.40 -9.81
N ASP A 53 -27.09 3.64 -10.28
CA ASP A 53 -27.94 4.27 -11.29
C ASP A 53 -27.43 4.07 -12.72
N GLY A 54 -26.43 3.20 -12.93
CA GLY A 54 -25.83 2.89 -14.22
C GLY A 54 -24.39 3.37 -14.38
N VAL A 55 -23.92 3.35 -15.63
CA VAL A 55 -22.53 3.72 -16.00
C VAL A 55 -22.47 5.19 -16.39
N ARG A 56 -21.53 5.93 -15.80
CA ARG A 56 -21.23 7.33 -16.12
C ARG A 56 -19.75 7.48 -16.46
N SER A 57 -19.40 8.48 -17.27
CA SER A 57 -18.00 8.85 -17.49
C SER A 57 -17.75 10.33 -17.25
N VAL A 58 -16.54 10.65 -16.81
CA VAL A 58 -16.06 12.01 -16.58
C VAL A 58 -14.77 12.21 -17.36
N GLN A 59 -14.62 13.37 -18.00
CA GLN A 59 -13.40 13.69 -18.75
C GLN A 59 -12.18 13.68 -17.81
N PHE A 60 -11.18 12.88 -18.16
CA PHE A 60 -9.95 12.73 -17.40
C PHE A 60 -8.82 12.37 -18.36
N GLN A 61 -7.86 13.27 -18.55
CA GLN A 61 -6.76 13.04 -19.48
C GLN A 61 -5.47 12.72 -18.72
N ARG A 62 -4.96 11.50 -18.92
CA ARG A 62 -3.66 11.06 -18.39
C ARG A 62 -2.95 10.20 -19.40
N SER A 63 -1.64 10.40 -19.53
CA SER A 63 -0.80 9.56 -20.37
C SER A 63 0.44 9.05 -19.64
N TYR A 64 0.92 7.90 -20.10
CA TYR A 64 2.16 7.28 -19.64
C TYR A 64 3.01 6.88 -20.84
N PRO A 65 4.33 7.12 -20.80
CA PRO A 65 5.24 6.57 -21.80
C PRO A 65 5.13 5.03 -21.82
N ARG A 66 5.08 4.45 -23.02
CA ARG A 66 5.02 2.99 -23.19
C ARG A 66 6.13 2.28 -22.43
N ASP A 67 7.35 2.78 -22.56
CA ASP A 67 8.53 2.15 -21.98
C ASP A 67 8.50 2.14 -20.46
N SER A 68 7.99 3.20 -19.82
CA SER A 68 7.84 3.26 -18.36
C SER A 68 6.87 2.21 -17.83
N VAL A 69 5.75 2.00 -18.53
CA VAL A 69 4.75 0.99 -18.15
C VAL A 69 5.29 -0.43 -18.37
N VAL A 70 5.97 -0.66 -19.49
CA VAL A 70 6.61 -1.95 -19.78
C VAL A 70 7.71 -2.25 -18.77
N GLN A 71 8.52 -1.26 -18.38
CA GLN A 71 9.56 -1.40 -17.37
C GLN A 71 8.96 -1.75 -16.01
N LEU A 72 7.88 -1.08 -15.60
CA LEU A 72 7.15 -1.42 -14.37
C LEU A 72 6.65 -2.87 -14.39
N LEU A 73 6.00 -3.29 -15.49
CA LEU A 73 5.51 -4.66 -15.65
C LEU A 73 6.63 -5.70 -15.64
N SER A 74 7.76 -5.39 -16.27
CA SER A 74 8.96 -6.24 -16.24
C SER A 74 9.56 -6.34 -14.85
N ALA A 75 9.61 -5.22 -14.10
CA ALA A 75 10.11 -5.19 -12.73
C ALA A 75 9.25 -6.05 -11.80
N MET A 76 7.92 -5.96 -11.92
CA MET A 76 7.00 -6.83 -11.17
C MET A 76 7.28 -8.32 -11.41
N ASN A 77 7.54 -8.71 -12.66
CA ASN A 77 7.94 -10.07 -13.00
C ASN A 77 9.29 -10.49 -12.39
N LYS A 78 10.34 -9.69 -12.60
CA LYS A 78 11.72 -10.05 -12.25
C LYS A 78 12.00 -9.97 -10.75
N GLU A 79 11.41 -8.99 -10.09
CA GLU A 79 11.67 -8.66 -8.68
C GLU A 79 10.56 -9.19 -7.77
N SER A 80 9.85 -10.23 -8.25
CA SER A 80 8.78 -10.88 -7.50
C SER A 80 9.24 -11.32 -6.12
N ASN A 81 8.37 -11.14 -5.13
CA ASN A 81 8.57 -11.41 -3.71
C ASN A 81 9.76 -10.67 -3.07
N SER A 82 10.33 -9.67 -3.76
CA SER A 82 11.33 -8.79 -3.16
C SER A 82 10.67 -7.59 -2.49
N PHE A 83 11.16 -7.26 -1.31
CA PHE A 83 10.95 -5.96 -0.67
C PHE A 83 12.11 -5.04 -1.07
N PRO A 84 11.94 -3.71 -1.06
CA PRO A 84 13.07 -2.81 -1.19
C PRO A 84 14.09 -3.13 -0.09
N SER A 85 15.38 -3.06 -0.44
CA SER A 85 16.42 -3.22 0.57
C SER A 85 16.24 -2.15 1.64
N VAL A 86 16.45 -2.51 2.90
CA VAL A 86 16.48 -1.58 4.03
C VAL A 86 17.35 -0.36 3.73
N ARG A 87 18.48 -0.57 3.04
CA ARG A 87 19.44 0.48 2.67
C ARG A 87 18.93 1.45 1.61
N SER A 88 17.89 1.09 0.88
CA SER A 88 17.23 1.96 -0.09
C SER A 88 16.17 2.87 0.55
N LEU A 89 15.82 2.63 1.81
CA LEU A 89 14.91 3.48 2.57
C LEU A 89 15.72 4.61 3.21
N ALA A 90 15.59 5.81 2.66
CA ALA A 90 16.13 7.03 3.25
C ALA A 90 14.96 7.90 3.76
N PHE A 91 15.06 8.34 5.01
CA PHE A 91 14.09 9.21 5.65
C PHE A 91 14.72 10.58 5.89
N THR A 92 14.03 11.62 5.48
CA THR A 92 14.43 13.01 5.74
C THR A 92 14.25 13.35 7.22
N GLU A 93 14.90 14.43 7.69
CA GLU A 93 14.64 14.93 9.05
C GLU A 93 13.17 15.37 9.23
N GLU A 94 12.52 15.81 8.15
CA GLU A 94 11.10 16.12 8.16
C GLU A 94 10.26 14.86 8.39
N ASP A 95 10.55 13.75 7.70
CA ASP A 95 9.85 12.47 7.90
C ASP A 95 9.97 12.01 9.36
N LYS A 96 11.17 12.15 9.95
CA LYS A 96 11.42 11.82 11.37
C LYS A 96 10.63 12.73 12.31
N LEU A 97 10.51 14.01 12.01
CA LEU A 97 9.72 14.96 12.80
C LEU A 97 8.22 14.66 12.70
N GLN A 98 7.71 14.42 11.49
CA GLN A 98 6.31 14.05 11.28
C GLN A 98 5.97 12.72 11.95
N TYR A 99 6.91 11.78 11.95
CA TYR A 99 6.81 10.55 12.71
C TYR A 99 6.68 10.78 14.22
N ARG A 100 7.55 11.62 14.81
CA ARG A 100 7.44 11.99 16.23
C ARG A 100 6.07 12.58 16.57
N ASN A 101 5.53 13.45 15.71
CA ASN A 101 4.21 14.06 15.92
C ASN A 101 3.06 13.03 15.80
N MET A 102 3.18 12.08 14.86
CA MET A 102 2.20 11.01 14.71
C MET A 102 2.18 10.11 15.95
N LEU A 103 3.35 9.78 16.50
CA LEU A 103 3.44 9.04 17.75
C LEU A 103 2.78 9.81 18.89
N ASP A 104 3.15 11.06 19.13
CA ASP A 104 2.55 11.89 20.18
C ASP A 104 1.01 11.89 20.12
N THR A 105 0.45 11.95 18.90
CA THR A 105 -0.99 11.85 18.66
C THR A 105 -1.55 10.48 19.07
N ILE A 106 -0.95 9.39 18.56
CA ILE A 106 -1.34 8.01 18.85
C ILE A 106 -1.33 7.74 20.37
N PHE A 107 -0.28 8.16 21.07
CA PHE A 107 -0.12 7.88 22.50
C PHE A 107 -1.07 8.70 23.36
N ARG A 108 -1.33 9.96 23.00
CA ARG A 108 -2.25 10.83 23.76
C ARG A 108 -3.72 10.47 23.59
N TYR A 109 -4.11 9.94 22.42
CA TYR A 109 -5.52 9.85 22.06
C TYR A 109 -6.03 8.42 21.79
N ASP A 110 -5.18 7.49 21.36
CA ASP A 110 -5.61 6.14 20.96
C ASP A 110 -5.32 5.04 21.99
N GLY A 111 -4.73 5.39 23.14
CA GLY A 111 -4.59 4.47 24.27
C GLY A 111 -3.61 3.33 23.99
N TYR A 112 -2.43 3.62 23.44
CA TYR A 112 -1.37 2.64 23.09
C TYR A 112 -1.03 1.62 24.20
N PHE A 113 -1.36 1.91 25.46
CA PHE A 113 -1.24 0.98 26.59
C PHE A 113 -2.44 0.04 26.80
N ASP A 114 -3.40 -0.05 25.88
CA ASP A 114 -4.42 -1.13 25.82
C ASP A 114 -3.81 -2.50 25.47
N THR A 115 -2.51 -2.67 25.72
CA THR A 115 -1.85 -3.96 25.93
C THR A 115 -2.32 -4.56 27.25
N LEU A 116 -2.49 -5.89 27.32
CA LEU A 116 -3.00 -6.70 28.44
C LEU A 116 -2.29 -6.54 29.82
N ASP A 117 -1.51 -5.49 30.08
CA ASP A 117 -0.95 -5.14 31.38
C ASP A 117 -2.00 -4.41 32.26
N MET A 118 -3.08 -5.12 32.61
CA MET A 118 -4.18 -4.60 33.44
C MET A 118 -3.80 -4.24 34.90
N TYR A 119 -2.52 -4.34 35.29
CA TYR A 119 -2.10 -4.29 36.71
C TYR A 119 -1.05 -3.23 37.05
N ARG A 120 -0.79 -2.24 36.19
CA ARG A 120 0.06 -1.09 36.55
C ARG A 120 -0.66 0.22 36.24
N PRO A 121 -0.64 1.21 37.16
CA PRO A 121 -1.07 2.56 36.81
C PRO A 121 -0.22 3.04 35.62
N PRO A 122 -0.84 3.63 34.59
CA PRO A 122 -0.08 4.12 33.44
C PRO A 122 0.97 5.12 33.92
N PRO A 123 2.20 5.11 33.37
CA PRO A 123 3.22 6.11 33.71
C PRO A 123 2.67 7.52 33.51
N SER A 124 3.25 8.55 34.13
CA SER A 124 2.84 9.93 33.81
C SER A 124 3.05 10.22 32.32
N THR A 125 2.22 11.10 31.76
CA THR A 125 2.25 11.47 30.33
C THR A 125 3.67 11.83 29.86
N ASP A 126 4.42 12.58 30.66
CA ASP A 126 5.79 13.00 30.33
C ASP A 126 6.79 11.83 30.28
N ILE A 127 6.63 10.83 31.16
CA ILE A 127 7.45 9.62 31.17
C ILE A 127 7.12 8.75 29.95
N GLN A 128 5.84 8.64 29.59
CA GLN A 128 5.40 7.93 28.39
C GLN A 128 5.98 8.59 27.13
N ILE A 129 5.87 9.92 27.01
CA ILE A 129 6.44 10.70 25.89
C ILE A 129 7.95 10.50 25.80
N THR A 130 8.66 10.62 26.91
CA THR A 130 10.14 10.51 26.94
C THR A 130 10.60 9.10 26.58
N SER A 131 9.99 8.07 27.16
CA SER A 131 10.33 6.67 26.87
C SER A 131 10.01 6.28 25.43
N THR A 132 8.95 6.85 24.88
CA THR A 132 8.54 6.74 23.48
C THR A 132 9.59 7.38 22.57
N ILE A 133 9.88 8.67 22.74
CA ILE A 133 10.88 9.38 21.92
C ILE A 133 12.22 8.63 21.90
N LYS A 134 12.64 8.08 23.04
CA LYS A 134 13.84 7.25 23.14
C LYS A 134 13.70 5.95 22.34
N SER A 135 12.70 5.11 22.64
CA SER A 135 12.49 3.83 21.96
C SER A 135 12.34 3.98 20.44
N PHE A 136 11.75 5.08 19.98
CA PHE A 136 11.55 5.35 18.56
C PHE A 136 12.77 6.00 17.88
N SER A 137 13.56 6.78 18.61
CA SER A 137 14.89 7.18 18.14
C SER A 137 15.79 5.96 17.97
N ASP A 138 15.67 4.99 18.87
CA ASP A 138 16.33 3.69 18.75
C ASP A 138 15.86 2.96 17.48
N VAL A 139 14.55 2.93 17.18
CA VAL A 139 14.05 2.35 15.90
C VAL A 139 14.62 3.05 14.66
N VAL A 140 14.66 4.39 14.63
CA VAL A 140 15.23 5.14 13.50
C VAL A 140 16.72 4.83 13.33
N ASN A 141 17.45 4.62 14.43
CA ASN A 141 18.87 4.28 14.42
C ASN A 141 19.13 2.79 14.14
N GLU A 142 18.18 1.91 14.45
CA GLU A 142 18.25 0.48 14.20
C GLU A 142 17.84 0.11 12.78
N LEU A 143 17.04 0.94 12.12
CA LEU A 143 16.62 0.71 10.73
C LEU A 143 17.78 0.30 9.82
N PRO A 144 18.92 1.01 9.78
CA PRO A 144 20.08 0.62 8.97
C PRO A 144 20.71 -0.74 9.32
N THR A 145 20.45 -1.29 10.51
CA THR A 145 21.02 -2.56 11.00
C THR A 145 20.10 -3.75 10.74
N LEU A 146 18.84 -3.52 10.33
CA LEU A 146 17.91 -4.59 9.99
C LEU A 146 18.33 -5.30 8.71
N SER A 147 18.16 -6.62 8.70
CA SER A 147 18.20 -7.41 7.46
C SER A 147 16.94 -7.20 6.62
N ASP A 148 17.03 -7.43 5.31
CA ASP A 148 15.88 -7.36 4.40
C ASP A 148 14.77 -8.36 4.79
N GLU A 149 15.14 -9.50 5.39
CA GLU A 149 14.17 -10.46 5.93
C GLU A 149 13.42 -9.91 7.15
N GLN A 150 14.12 -9.26 8.09
CA GLN A 150 13.48 -8.63 9.25
C GLN A 150 12.55 -7.49 8.84
N LEU A 151 12.94 -6.70 7.83
CA LEU A 151 12.06 -5.69 7.25
C LEU A 151 10.84 -6.34 6.58
N GLY A 152 11.03 -7.43 5.83
CA GLY A 152 9.94 -8.19 5.24
C GLY A 152 8.96 -8.73 6.28
N ARG A 153 9.45 -9.26 7.40
CA ARG A 153 8.62 -9.69 8.53
C ARG A 153 7.89 -8.51 9.18
N ALA A 154 8.55 -7.37 9.34
CA ALA A 154 7.91 -6.15 9.83
C ALA A 154 6.79 -5.69 8.89
N ILE A 155 7.00 -5.84 7.58
CA ILE A 155 6.00 -5.54 6.57
C ILE A 155 4.74 -6.38 6.71
N VAL A 156 4.93 -7.66 7.00
CA VAL A 156 3.84 -8.62 7.20
C VAL A 156 3.18 -8.48 8.59
N ALA A 157 3.93 -8.03 9.60
CA ALA A 157 3.48 -8.01 11.00
C ALA A 157 2.62 -6.79 11.36
N PHE A 158 2.75 -5.66 10.66
CA PHE A 158 1.94 -4.48 10.95
C PHE A 158 0.47 -4.77 10.66
N ARG A 159 -0.43 -4.56 11.65
CA ARG A 159 -1.83 -5.00 11.57
C ARG A 159 -2.90 -3.90 11.79
N HIS A 160 -3.81 -3.87 10.80
CA HIS A 160 -5.17 -3.36 10.69
C HIS A 160 -5.39 -1.87 10.38
N TRP A 161 -6.21 -1.66 9.34
CA TRP A 161 -7.10 -0.52 9.14
C TRP A 161 -8.51 -1.10 9.03
N PRO A 162 -9.42 -0.85 9.98
CA PRO A 162 -10.83 -1.10 9.76
C PRO A 162 -11.36 0.00 8.82
N SER A 163 -11.65 -0.36 7.57
CA SER A 163 -12.51 0.44 6.72
C SER A 163 -13.88 -0.20 6.74
N ASP A 164 -14.94 0.57 6.98
CA ASP A 164 -16.34 0.14 6.82
C ASP A 164 -16.68 -0.29 5.36
N LEU A 165 -15.73 -0.13 4.43
CA LEU A 165 -15.86 -0.34 3.00
C LEU A 165 -14.68 -1.16 2.47
N ASP A 166 -14.97 -2.29 1.82
CA ASP A 166 -13.97 -3.12 1.14
C ASP A 166 -13.63 -2.46 -0.21
N VAL A 167 -12.48 -1.78 -0.25
CA VAL A 167 -11.96 -1.13 -1.47
C VAL A 167 -10.79 -1.94 -2.00
N ARG A 168 -10.84 -2.31 -3.29
CA ARG A 168 -9.71 -2.92 -3.99
C ARG A 168 -9.26 -2.06 -5.14
N TYR A 169 -7.96 -1.95 -5.24
CA TYR A 169 -7.26 -1.33 -6.33
C TYR A 169 -6.64 -2.41 -7.22
N MET A 170 -6.76 -2.24 -8.53
CA MET A 170 -6.31 -3.21 -9.51
C MET A 170 -5.75 -2.50 -10.73
N VAL A 171 -4.69 -3.08 -11.27
CA VAL A 171 -4.14 -2.78 -12.59
C VAL A 171 -4.23 -4.05 -13.41
N GLU A 172 -4.89 -3.98 -14.56
CA GLU A 172 -5.06 -5.08 -15.50
C GLU A 172 -4.22 -4.77 -16.75
N PHE A 173 -3.30 -5.65 -17.11
CA PHE A 173 -2.44 -5.51 -18.28
C PHE A 173 -2.88 -6.51 -19.36
N THR A 174 -3.03 -6.03 -20.60
CA THR A 174 -3.43 -6.85 -21.74
C THR A 174 -2.38 -6.78 -22.83
N ASN A 175 -1.86 -7.93 -23.28
CA ASN A 175 -0.93 -7.98 -24.42
C ASN A 175 -1.68 -8.10 -25.76
N THR A 176 -0.96 -7.99 -26.89
CA THR A 176 -1.56 -8.10 -28.24
C THR A 176 -2.03 -9.51 -28.60
N ALA A 177 -1.66 -10.53 -27.82
CA ALA A 177 -2.16 -11.90 -27.96
C ALA A 177 -3.46 -12.15 -27.18
N GLY A 178 -3.94 -11.17 -26.40
CA GLY A 178 -5.14 -11.27 -25.58
C GLY A 178 -4.94 -11.88 -24.20
N ASP A 179 -3.69 -12.16 -23.78
CA ASP A 179 -3.41 -12.56 -22.41
C ASP A 179 -3.60 -11.40 -21.44
N VAL A 180 -4.02 -11.72 -20.21
CA VAL A 180 -4.28 -10.75 -19.16
C VAL A 180 -3.52 -11.09 -17.88
N VAL A 181 -2.82 -10.10 -17.33
CA VAL A 181 -2.19 -10.13 -16.00
C VAL A 181 -2.89 -9.11 -15.11
N HIS A 182 -3.28 -9.53 -13.91
CA HIS A 182 -3.88 -8.67 -12.91
C HIS A 182 -2.86 -8.40 -11.81
N VAL A 183 -2.76 -7.15 -11.41
CA VAL A 183 -1.96 -6.70 -10.28
C VAL A 183 -2.90 -5.97 -9.36
N GLU A 184 -3.21 -6.56 -8.22
CA GLU A 184 -4.19 -6.02 -7.28
C GLU A 184 -3.56 -5.77 -5.93
N LEU A 185 -3.95 -4.67 -5.28
CA LEU A 185 -3.77 -4.57 -3.85
C LEU A 185 -4.52 -5.74 -3.23
N ASP A 186 -3.83 -6.52 -2.40
CA ASP A 186 -4.36 -7.80 -1.99
C ASP A 186 -5.69 -7.61 -1.25
N ARG A 187 -6.69 -8.37 -1.72
CA ARG A 187 -7.99 -8.52 -1.07
C ARG A 187 -7.91 -9.79 -0.23
N SER A 188 -7.29 -9.69 0.91
CA SER A 188 -7.60 -10.61 1.99
C SER A 188 -7.59 -9.80 3.28
N MET A 189 -8.09 -10.33 4.38
CA MET A 189 -8.25 -9.59 5.63
C MET A 189 -6.90 -9.24 6.32
N GLU A 190 -5.84 -9.07 5.53
CA GLU A 190 -4.43 -8.96 5.92
C GLU A 190 -3.74 -7.76 5.25
N VAL A 191 -3.85 -6.64 5.95
CA VAL A 191 -2.91 -5.55 6.21
C VAL A 191 -1.63 -5.45 5.38
N HIS A 192 -1.34 -4.21 4.99
CA HIS A 192 -0.14 -3.81 4.26
C HIS A 192 0.53 -2.63 4.94
N LEU A 193 1.87 -2.56 4.91
CA LEU A 193 2.53 -1.34 5.37
C LEU A 193 2.13 -0.17 4.49
N PRO A 194 1.91 0.99 5.12
CA PRO A 194 2.03 2.26 4.44
C PRO A 194 3.37 2.34 3.68
N LEU A 195 3.36 2.86 2.45
CA LEU A 195 4.41 2.88 1.42
C LEU A 195 4.77 1.58 0.70
N LEU A 196 4.58 0.41 1.30
CA LEU A 196 4.87 -0.88 0.66
C LEU A 196 3.61 -1.72 0.67
N MET A 197 2.61 -1.23 -0.05
CA MET A 197 1.41 -2.00 -0.29
C MET A 197 1.80 -3.19 -1.18
N PRO A 198 1.86 -4.43 -0.67
CA PRO A 198 2.06 -5.61 -1.48
C PRO A 198 0.99 -5.66 -2.56
N TRP A 199 1.45 -5.85 -3.78
CA TRP A 199 0.58 -6.14 -4.90
C TRP A 199 0.62 -7.63 -5.17
N LYS A 200 -0.54 -8.24 -5.21
CA LYS A 200 -0.69 -9.62 -5.65
C LYS A 200 -0.77 -9.63 -7.17
N VAL A 201 0.13 -10.36 -7.80
CA VAL A 201 0.15 -10.55 -9.25
C VAL A 201 -0.50 -11.88 -9.57
N SER A 202 -1.49 -11.85 -10.45
CA SER A 202 -2.26 -13.03 -10.88
C SER A 202 -2.26 -13.16 -12.39
N TYR A 203 -2.02 -14.38 -12.88
CA TYR A 203 -2.12 -14.75 -14.30
C TYR A 203 -3.14 -15.88 -14.44
N ARG A 204 -4.06 -15.76 -15.40
CA ARG A 204 -5.18 -16.73 -15.59
C ARG A 204 -5.88 -17.08 -14.27
N THR A 205 -6.25 -16.04 -13.51
CA THR A 205 -6.93 -16.11 -12.20
C THR A 205 -6.20 -16.89 -11.09
N GLN A 206 -4.95 -17.31 -11.32
CA GLN A 206 -4.11 -17.93 -10.31
C GLN A 206 -3.12 -16.91 -9.75
N ALA A 207 -3.09 -16.80 -8.42
CA ALA A 207 -2.09 -16.02 -7.71
C ALA A 207 -0.70 -16.57 -8.04
N TRP A 208 0.16 -15.72 -8.58
CA TRP A 208 1.45 -16.14 -9.09
C TRP A 208 2.60 -15.70 -8.18
N HIS A 209 2.60 -14.45 -7.70
CA HIS A 209 3.53 -13.96 -6.68
C HIS A 209 3.05 -12.63 -6.06
N TRP A 210 3.85 -12.11 -5.13
CA TRP A 210 3.67 -10.79 -4.50
C TRP A 210 4.72 -9.79 -4.98
N TYR A 211 4.42 -8.51 -4.95
CA TYR A 211 5.34 -7.42 -5.28
C TYR A 211 5.37 -6.42 -4.14
N GLY A 212 6.52 -6.29 -3.48
CA GLY A 212 6.66 -5.54 -2.23
C GLY A 212 7.13 -4.10 -2.38
N LYS A 213 7.29 -3.56 -3.61
CA LYS A 213 7.72 -2.18 -3.84
C LYS A 213 6.53 -1.23 -4.10
N ASP A 214 6.72 0.06 -3.85
CA ASP A 214 5.70 1.11 -4.01
C ASP A 214 5.20 1.21 -5.47
N MET A 215 4.01 0.67 -5.75
CA MET A 215 3.23 1.04 -6.96
C MET A 215 2.12 2.07 -6.65
N GLY A 216 1.97 2.46 -5.39
CA GLY A 216 0.96 3.44 -4.95
C GLY A 216 1.09 4.76 -5.69
N ARG A 217 2.33 5.26 -5.91
CA ARG A 217 2.57 6.48 -6.71
C ARG A 217 2.10 6.36 -8.15
N PHE A 218 2.36 5.21 -8.78
CA PHE A 218 1.91 4.95 -10.15
C PHE A 218 0.38 4.93 -10.23
N TYR A 219 -0.28 4.27 -9.28
CA TYR A 219 -1.74 4.24 -9.20
C TYR A 219 -2.34 5.62 -8.91
N ILE A 220 -1.82 6.35 -7.92
CA ILE A 220 -2.35 7.67 -7.52
C ILE A 220 -2.18 8.71 -8.61
N GLY A 221 -1.03 8.71 -9.31
CA GLY A 221 -0.84 9.56 -10.48
C GLY A 221 -1.85 9.29 -11.59
N SER A 222 -2.51 8.12 -11.57
CA SER A 222 -3.48 7.68 -12.58
C SER A 222 -4.93 7.96 -12.20
N GLN A 223 -5.18 8.49 -11.01
CA GLN A 223 -6.52 8.83 -10.54
C GLN A 223 -6.68 10.34 -10.42
N PRO A 224 -7.88 10.90 -10.68
CA PRO A 224 -8.17 12.27 -10.32
C PRO A 224 -7.97 12.47 -8.80
N PRO A 225 -7.39 13.58 -8.33
CA PRO A 225 -7.12 13.82 -6.91
C PRO A 225 -8.36 13.63 -6.02
N ALA A 226 -9.54 14.08 -6.48
CA ALA A 226 -10.80 13.94 -5.75
C ALA A 226 -11.27 12.48 -5.56
N ASN A 227 -10.71 11.53 -6.32
CA ASN A 227 -11.07 10.11 -6.26
C ASN A 227 -10.08 9.27 -5.46
N VAL A 228 -8.94 9.84 -5.04
CA VAL A 228 -7.98 9.15 -4.18
C VAL A 228 -8.44 9.32 -2.73
N PRO A 229 -8.73 8.23 -1.99
CA PRO A 229 -9.07 8.35 -0.59
C PRO A 229 -7.93 9.00 0.18
N GLN A 230 -8.24 9.98 1.03
CA GLN A 230 -7.23 10.70 1.82
C GLN A 230 -6.35 9.75 2.64
N ILE A 231 -6.93 8.65 3.11
CA ILE A 231 -6.17 7.63 3.81
C ILE A 231 -5.11 6.96 2.93
N LEU A 232 -5.38 6.72 1.65
CA LEU A 232 -4.39 6.11 0.75
C LEU A 232 -3.18 7.04 0.58
N LEU A 233 -3.42 8.35 0.49
CA LEU A 233 -2.37 9.37 0.47
C LEU A 233 -1.59 9.41 1.79
N GLN A 234 -2.29 9.36 2.93
CA GLN A 234 -1.66 9.33 4.24
C GLN A 234 -0.81 8.07 4.42
N MET A 235 -1.28 6.91 3.98
CA MET A 235 -0.53 5.65 3.99
C MET A 235 0.67 5.67 3.05
N MET A 236 0.90 6.73 2.27
CA MET A 236 2.14 6.89 1.52
C MET A 236 3.12 7.83 2.19
N ASP A 237 2.83 8.28 3.40
CA ASP A 237 3.76 9.08 4.18
C ASP A 237 4.83 8.19 4.82
N PRO A 238 6.13 8.49 4.65
CA PRO A 238 7.26 7.75 5.23
C PRO A 238 7.16 7.48 6.73
N LYS A 239 6.51 8.36 7.49
CA LYS A 239 6.33 8.16 8.94
C LYS A 239 5.60 6.87 9.30
N TRP A 240 4.74 6.39 8.43
CA TRP A 240 4.02 5.16 8.70
C TRP A 240 4.87 3.90 8.48
N MET A 241 5.84 3.94 7.56
CA MET A 241 6.87 2.90 7.45
C MET A 241 7.66 2.81 8.75
N LEU A 242 8.06 3.96 9.30
CA LEU A 242 8.74 4.04 10.58
C LEU A 242 7.90 3.45 11.72
N LEU A 243 6.59 3.77 11.76
CA LEU A 243 5.66 3.20 12.73
C LEU A 243 5.55 1.68 12.63
N ALA A 244 5.50 1.17 11.41
CA ALA A 244 5.37 -0.25 11.17
C ALA A 244 6.60 -1.05 11.60
N VAL A 245 7.79 -0.56 11.26
CA VAL A 245 9.05 -1.16 11.69
C VAL A 245 9.15 -1.16 13.21
N ALA A 246 8.81 -0.04 13.85
CA ALA A 246 8.80 0.04 15.30
C ALA A 246 7.84 -0.96 15.96
N ALA A 247 6.62 -1.07 15.44
CA ALA A 247 5.62 -2.02 15.95
C ALA A 247 6.11 -3.47 15.83
N SER A 248 6.80 -3.80 14.73
CA SER A 248 7.39 -5.13 14.55
C SER A 248 8.54 -5.41 15.52
N LEU A 249 9.44 -4.45 15.72
CA LEU A 249 10.56 -4.61 16.65
C LEU A 249 10.06 -4.76 18.09
N ASP A 250 9.01 -4.02 18.43
CA ASP A 250 8.35 -4.12 19.72
C ASP A 250 7.66 -5.47 19.92
N ALA A 251 7.02 -6.00 18.87
CA ALA A 251 6.44 -7.34 18.88
C ALA A 251 7.50 -8.44 19.05
N ASP A 252 8.64 -8.33 18.38
CA ASP A 252 9.74 -9.27 18.47
C ASP A 252 10.37 -9.27 19.88
N ARG A 253 10.61 -8.07 20.43
CA ARG A 253 11.26 -7.90 21.74
C ARG A 253 10.37 -8.23 22.92
N TYR A 254 9.09 -7.89 22.85
CA TYR A 254 8.19 -7.89 24.00
C TYR A 254 6.92 -8.73 23.78
N GLY A 255 6.76 -9.38 22.63
CA GLY A 255 5.58 -10.18 22.30
C GLY A 255 4.29 -9.35 22.11
N ARG A 256 4.40 -8.02 22.01
CA ARG A 256 3.24 -7.11 21.92
C ARG A 256 2.68 -7.03 20.50
N ILE A 257 1.37 -7.14 20.36
CA ILE A 257 0.70 -6.98 19.06
C ILE A 257 0.00 -5.62 19.03
N HIS A 258 0.46 -4.75 18.14
CA HIS A 258 -0.13 -3.44 17.92
C HIS A 258 -1.30 -3.55 16.96
N ARG A 259 -2.45 -2.98 17.34
CA ARG A 259 -3.64 -2.88 16.49
C ARG A 259 -4.08 -1.44 16.39
N TRP A 260 -4.15 -0.93 15.17
CA TRP A 260 -4.65 0.42 14.92
C TRP A 260 -6.11 0.31 14.48
N TYR A 261 -7.00 0.80 15.31
CA TYR A 261 -8.37 1.04 14.88
C TYR A 261 -8.47 2.52 14.57
N GLN A 262 -8.96 2.89 13.40
CA GLN A 262 -9.49 4.22 13.24
C GLN A 262 -10.71 4.28 14.17
N ARG A 263 -10.55 4.77 15.40
CA ARG A 263 -11.71 5.23 16.15
C ARG A 263 -12.28 6.36 15.27
N PRO A 264 -13.55 6.30 14.85
CA PRO A 264 -14.14 7.45 14.18
C PRO A 264 -13.92 8.63 15.12
N TRP A 265 -13.19 9.63 14.65
CA TRP A 265 -13.02 10.88 15.37
C TRP A 265 -14.42 11.39 15.63
N LYS A 266 -14.93 11.22 16.85
CA LYS A 266 -16.13 11.92 17.28
C LYS A 266 -15.73 13.39 17.28
N LYS A 267 -16.22 14.11 16.27
CA LYS A 267 -16.23 15.57 16.29
C LYS A 267 -17.02 16.05 17.51
#